data_AF-A0A644YCM2-F1
#
_entry.id   AF-A0A644YCM2-F1
#
_cell.length_a   1.000
_cell.length_b   1.000
_cell.length_c   1.000
_cell.angle_alpha   90.00
_cell.angle_beta   90.00
_cell.angle_gamma   90.00
#
_symmetry.space_group_name_H-M   'P 1'
#
loop_
_entity.id
_entity.type
_entity.pdbx_description
1 polymer ?
#
loop_
_entity_poly.entity_id
_entity_poly.type
_entity_poly.pdbx_seq_one_letter_code
_entity_poly.pdbx_strand_id
1 'polypeptide(L)' 'MQKAILNLEPLSCPSCSQKIANAVKGLDGVDQNSVKVLFNASKIRTNFNAEQITIEAIEKEVQDLGYPVLSTKVKKNEET' A
#
# COMPACT_ATOMS: atom_id res chain seq x y z
N MET A 1 -1.81 15.13 -1.23
CA MET A 1 -1.53 13.68 -1.18
C MET A 1 -2.26 13.06 0.01
N GLN A 2 -2.77 11.84 -0.13
CA GLN A 2 -3.49 11.12 0.92
C GLN A 2 -2.64 9.98 1.48
N LYS A 3 -2.84 9.63 2.75
CA LYS A 3 -2.11 8.52 3.39
C LYS A 3 -2.97 7.27 3.41
N ALA A 4 -2.48 6.20 2.83
CA ALA A 4 -3.08 4.88 2.87
C ALA A 4 -2.37 3.96 3.86
N ILE A 5 -3.15 3.13 4.54
CA ILE A 5 -2.68 2.01 5.34
C ILE A 5 -3.45 0.77 4.90
N LEU A 6 -2.76 -0.19 4.28
CA LEU A 6 -3.32 -1.47 3.87
C LEU A 6 -2.93 -2.52 4.92
N ASN A 7 -3.89 -3.29 5.42
CA ASN A 7 -3.62 -4.44 6.28
C ASN A 7 -3.68 -5.70 5.42
N LEU A 8 -2.62 -6.49 5.46
CA LEU A 8 -2.47 -7.73 4.72
C LEU A 8 -2.67 -8.92 5.66
N GLU A 9 -2.85 -10.08 5.06
CA GLU A 9 -2.64 -11.34 5.76
C GLU A 9 -1.19 -11.50 6.27
N PRO A 10 -0.97 -12.35 7.29
CA PRO A 10 0.35 -12.60 7.86
C PRO A 10 1.38 -12.96 6.79
N LEU A 11 2.34 -12.05 6.59
CA LEU A 11 3.48 -12.28 5.70
C LEU A 11 4.46 -13.22 6.40
N SER A 12 4.69 -14.40 5.85
CA SER A 12 5.60 -15.40 6.44
C SER A 12 7.02 -15.38 5.86
N CYS A 13 7.29 -14.57 4.81
CA CYS A 13 8.58 -14.58 4.11
C CYS A 13 9.14 -13.16 3.88
N PRO A 14 10.38 -12.87 4.32
CA PRO A 14 11.00 -11.55 4.15
C PRO A 14 11.07 -11.09 2.70
N SER A 15 11.30 -12.01 1.75
CA SER A 15 11.39 -11.73 0.32
C SER A 15 10.07 -11.23 -0.28
N CYS A 16 8.93 -11.60 0.30
CA CYS A 16 7.61 -11.12 -0.12
C CYS A 16 7.45 -9.62 0.10
N SER A 17 7.98 -9.10 1.21
CA SER A 17 7.85 -7.68 1.56
C SER A 17 8.50 -6.74 0.54
N GLN A 18 9.64 -7.15 -0.04
CA GLN A 18 10.33 -6.39 -1.09
C GLN A 18 9.54 -6.38 -2.40
N LYS A 19 8.95 -7.52 -2.79
CA LYS A 19 8.11 -7.60 -4.00
C LYS A 19 6.91 -6.66 -3.90
N ILE A 20 6.21 -6.69 -2.78
CA ILE A 20 5.06 -5.81 -2.51
C ILE A 20 5.49 -4.34 -2.56
N ALA A 21 6.59 -3.99 -1.89
CA ALA A 21 7.10 -2.62 -1.90
C ALA A 21 7.41 -2.13 -3.32
N ASN A 22 8.04 -2.96 -4.15
CA ASN A 22 8.39 -2.60 -5.52
C ASN A 22 7.16 -2.45 -6.41
N ALA A 23 6.17 -3.33 -6.28
CA ALA A 23 4.92 -3.20 -7.04
C ALA A 23 4.17 -1.91 -6.69
N VAL A 24 3.99 -1.63 -5.40
CA VAL A 24 3.32 -0.40 -4.95
C VAL A 24 4.10 0.86 -5.37
N LYS A 25 5.43 0.81 -5.43
CA LYS A 25 6.26 1.92 -5.95
C LYS A 25 6.16 2.11 -7.47
N GLY A 26 5.82 1.05 -8.21
CA GLY A 26 5.64 1.10 -9.65
C GLY A 26 4.33 1.76 -10.10
N LEU A 27 3.40 1.98 -9.16
CA LEU A 27 2.11 2.59 -9.46
C LEU A 27 2.23 4.11 -9.65
N ASP A 28 1.77 4.59 -10.80
CA ASP A 28 1.65 6.02 -11.08
C ASP A 28 0.72 6.71 -10.09
N GLY A 29 1.21 7.79 -9.48
CA GLY A 29 0.48 8.52 -8.43
C GLY A 29 0.79 8.04 -7.01
N VAL A 30 1.60 7.01 -6.80
CA VAL A 30 2.13 6.63 -5.48
C VAL A 30 3.46 7.32 -5.19
N ASP A 31 3.61 7.88 -3.99
CA ASP A 31 4.89 8.43 -3.54
C ASP A 31 5.84 7.29 -3.13
N GLN A 32 6.84 7.04 -3.97
CA GLN A 32 7.77 5.93 -3.80
C GLN A 32 8.57 5.99 -2.50
N ASN A 33 8.81 7.20 -1.98
CA ASN A 33 9.55 7.43 -0.74
C ASN A 33 8.70 7.16 0.51
N SER A 34 7.38 7.25 0.41
CA SER A 34 6.43 6.98 1.49
C SER A 34 6.11 5.49 1.66
N VAL A 35 6.33 4.65 0.63
CA VAL A 35 6.04 3.22 0.68
C VAL A 35 6.88 2.53 1.77
N LYS A 36 6.21 2.08 2.83
CA LYS A 36 6.78 1.33 3.96
C LYS A 36 5.98 0.08 4.23
N VAL A 37 6.62 -1.08 4.09
CA VAL A 37 6.04 -2.38 4.44
C VAL A 37 6.45 -2.76 5.86
N LEU A 38 5.47 -2.79 6.76
CA LEU A 38 5.59 -3.20 8.15
C LEU A 38 5.34 -4.71 8.26
N PHE A 39 6.35 -5.52 7.93
CA PHE A 39 6.28 -6.98 7.93
C PHE A 39 5.76 -7.56 9.27
N ASN A 40 6.31 -7.10 10.40
CA ASN A 40 5.90 -7.55 11.74
C ASN A 40 4.43 -7.26 12.08
N ALA A 41 3.82 -6.28 11.41
CA ALA A 41 2.43 -5.89 11.65
C ALA A 41 1.50 -6.33 10.51
N SER A 42 2.04 -6.90 9.43
CA SER A 42 1.35 -7.18 8.17
C SER A 42 0.64 -5.95 7.60
N LYS A 43 1.34 -4.80 7.54
CA LYS A 43 0.74 -3.55 7.04
C LYS A 43 1.62 -2.88 6.00
N ILE A 44 1.01 -2.23 5.02
CA ILE A 44 1.68 -1.30 4.12
C ILE A 44 1.22 0.10 4.48
N ARG A 45 2.15 1.04 4.55
CA ARG A 45 1.87 2.47 4.61
C ARG A 45 2.40 3.11 3.35
N THR A 46 1.59 3.93 2.70
CA THR A 46 2.03 4.68 1.52
C THR A 46 1.26 5.99 1.41
N ASN A 47 1.82 6.94 0.69
CA ASN A 47 1.11 8.14 0.29
C ASN A 47 0.78 8.03 -1.20
N PHE A 48 -0.42 8.42 -1.58
CA PHE A 48 -0.87 8.37 -2.96
C PHE A 48 -1.65 9.63 -3.32
N ASN A 49 -1.67 9.96 -4.62
CA ASN A 49 -2.49 11.02 -5.16
C ASN A 49 -3.84 10.43 -5.60
N ALA A 50 -4.90 10.76 -4.86
CA ALA A 50 -6.27 10.33 -5.17
C ALA A 50 -6.82 10.88 -6.50
N GLU A 51 -6.16 11.89 -7.09
CA GLU A 51 -6.47 12.41 -8.42
C GLU A 51 -5.81 11.61 -9.55
N GLN A 52 -4.85 10.74 -9.23
CA GLN A 52 -4.11 9.91 -10.20
C GLN A 52 -4.44 8.43 -10.04
N ILE A 53 -4.56 7.96 -8.80
CA ILE A 53 -4.80 6.56 -8.47
C ILE A 53 -5.75 6.43 -7.28
N THR A 54 -6.60 5.41 -7.30
CA THR A 54 -7.50 5.08 -6.18
C THR A 54 -6.85 4.08 -5.23
N ILE A 55 -7.33 4.06 -3.99
CA ILE A 55 -6.88 3.05 -3.01
C ILE A 55 -7.21 1.62 -3.48
N GLU A 56 -8.32 1.45 -4.18
CA GLU A 56 -8.75 0.16 -4.73
C GLU A 56 -7.79 -0.36 -5.80
N ALA A 57 -7.23 0.52 -6.63
CA ALA A 57 -6.21 0.13 -7.61
C ALA A 57 -4.92 -0.34 -6.92
N ILE A 58 -4.50 0.35 -5.86
CA ILE A 58 -3.34 -0.06 -5.04
C ILE A 58 -3.62 -1.40 -4.34
N GLU A 59 -4.82 -1.58 -3.80
CA GLU A 59 -5.26 -2.82 -3.17
C GLU A 59 -5.19 -3.98 -4.15
N LYS A 60 -5.76 -3.78 -5.35
CA LYS A 60 -5.83 -4.78 -6.40
C LYS A 60 -4.45 -5.23 -6.85
N GLU A 61 -3.51 -4.29 -7.05
CA GLU A 61 -2.13 -4.61 -7.40
C GLU A 61 -1.47 -5.53 -6.35
N VAL A 62 -1.75 -5.30 -5.07
CA VAL A 62 -1.22 -6.15 -4.00
C VAL A 62 -1.90 -7.52 -3.96
N GLN A 63 -3.20 -7.56 -4.23
CA GLN A 63 -3.97 -8.82 -4.35
C GLN A 63 -3.53 -9.66 -5.56
N ASP A 64 -3.24 -9.04 -6.71
CA ASP A 64 -2.77 -9.70 -7.94
C ASP A 64 -1.41 -10.39 -7.74
N LEU A 65 -0.59 -9.89 -6.80
CA LEU A 65 0.65 -10.55 -6.38
C LEU A 65 0.44 -11.76 -5.45
N GLY A 66 -0.81 -12.05 -5.07
CA GLY A 66 -1.18 -13.12 -4.16
C GLY A 66 -1.19 -12.70 -2.68
N TYR A 67 -1.25 -11.40 -2.37
CA TYR A 67 -1.34 -10.90 -0.99
C TYR A 67 -2.72 -10.30 -0.73
N PRO A 68 -3.66 -11.08 -0.18
CA PRO A 68 -4.98 -10.58 0.15
C PRO A 68 -4.89 -9.42 1.16
N VAL A 69 -5.60 -8.34 0.82
CA VAL A 69 -5.73 -7.15 1.66
C VAL A 69 -7.00 -7.31 2.49
N LEU A 70 -6.84 -7.36 3.80
CA LEU A 70 -7.93 -7.56 4.76
C LEU A 70 -8.73 -6.28 4.98
N SER A 71 -8.06 -5.12 4.97
CA SER A 71 -8.69 -3.82 5.21
C SER A 71 -7.79 -2.67 4.82
N THR A 72 -8.36 -1.64 4.22
CA THR A 72 -7.66 -0.38 3.89
C THR A 72 -8.18 0.78 4.71
N LYS A 73 -7.27 1.64 5.19
CA LYS A 73 -7.60 2.92 5.83
C LYS A 73 -6.94 4.05 5.06
N VAL A 74 -7.75 4.93 4.48
CA VAL A 74 -7.30 6.18 3.86
C VAL A 74 -7.52 7.31 4.85
N LYS A 75 -6.45 8.02 5.21
CA LYS A 75 -6.55 9.32 5.87
C LYS A 75 -6.40 10.39 4.80
N LYS A 76 -7.50 11.09 4.51
CA LYS A 76 -7.43 12.40 3.88
C LYS A 76 -6.82 13.32 4.91
N ASN A 77 -5.66 13.91 4.62
CA ASN A 77 -5.27 15.11 5.33
C ASN A 77 -6.25 16.17 4.84
N GLU A 78 -7.34 16.33 5.57
CA GLU A 78 -8.18 17.52 5.49
C GLU A 78 -7.35 18.61 6.17
N GLU A 79 -6.57 19.34 5.37
CA GLU A 79 -6.10 20.66 5.78
C GLU A 79 -7.36 21.53 5.85
N THR A 80 -7.84 21.75 7.07
CA THR A 80 -8.73 22.87 7.40
C THR A 80 -7.88 24.12 7.62
#